data_AF-A0A3N8I9H6-F1
#
_entry.id   AF-A0A3N8I9H6-F1
#
_cell.length_a   1.000
_cell.length_b   1.000
_cell.length_c   1.000
_cell.angle_alpha   90.00
_cell.angle_beta   90.00
_cell.angle_gamma   90.00
#
_symmetry.space_group_name_H-M   'P 1'
#
loop_
_entity.id
_entity.type
_entity.pdbx_description
1 polymer ?
#
loop_
_entity_poly.entity_id
_entity_poly.type
_entity_poly.pdbx_seq_one_letter_code
_entity_poly.pdbx_strand_id
1 'polypeptide(L)'
;MTEAVDSKADLAVLVARIKDRIDNFGQLDVCWPWKGAKTKAGPRLKMVRTSDMVPFYQPTVVTSYGLVKVGKGKRKVVHKIVYEWATPEVSKSDRYRLVNECGNTLCCNYTHWRFIDNGPPTLTESEGGNPDAMAVLKQACVELLESMLAVTQPRSLADVMNHPYMVDFQPDLIKEVLRDIGKGHLVESAAGDPGPPPG
;
A
#
# COMPACT_ATOMS: atom_id res chain seq x y z
N MET A 1 3.79 -2.63 -23.02
CA MET A 1 4.07 -1.18 -22.99
C MET A 1 3.30 -0.60 -21.81
N THR A 2 3.94 -0.50 -20.66
CA THR A 2 3.39 0.05 -19.42
C THR A 2 3.52 1.57 -19.49
N GLU A 3 2.40 2.27 -19.61
CA GLU A 3 2.36 3.72 -19.40
C GLU A 3 2.68 3.98 -17.92
N ALA A 4 3.96 4.14 -17.62
CA ALA A 4 4.45 4.74 -16.39
C ALA A 4 4.02 6.22 -16.42
N VAL A 5 2.84 6.49 -15.88
CA VAL A 5 2.36 7.85 -15.58
C VAL A 5 3.16 8.35 -14.38
N ASP A 6 4.43 8.71 -14.61
CA ASP A 6 5.38 9.17 -13.58
C ASP A 6 6.19 10.39 -14.07
N SER A 7 5.55 11.32 -14.78
CA SER A 7 6.14 12.64 -14.97
C SER A 7 5.84 13.51 -13.75
N LYS A 8 6.85 14.25 -13.25
CA LYS A 8 6.68 15.25 -12.18
C LYS A 8 5.54 16.25 -12.48
N ALA A 9 5.26 16.49 -13.76
CA ALA A 9 4.15 17.32 -14.21
C ALA A 9 2.78 16.73 -13.87
N ASP A 10 2.60 15.40 -13.99
CA ASP A 10 1.35 14.73 -13.64
C ASP A 10 1.07 14.78 -12.14
N LEU A 11 2.11 14.59 -11.32
CA LEU A 11 2.02 14.74 -9.86
C LEU A 11 1.65 16.16 -9.46
N ALA A 12 2.24 17.18 -10.11
CA ALA A 12 1.90 18.58 -9.84
C ALA A 12 0.42 18.89 -10.18
N VAL A 13 -0.08 18.38 -11.31
CA VAL A 13 -1.50 18.51 -11.69
C VAL A 13 -2.40 17.80 -10.67
N LEU A 14 -2.01 16.61 -10.21
CA LEU A 14 -2.76 15.88 -9.18
C LEU A 14 -2.80 16.66 -7.86
N VAL A 15 -1.66 17.15 -7.39
CA VAL A 15 -1.54 17.96 -6.15
C VAL A 15 -2.39 19.22 -6.26
N ALA A 16 -2.35 19.93 -7.39
CA ALA A 16 -3.18 21.11 -7.63
C ALA A 16 -4.69 20.81 -7.49
N ARG A 17 -5.13 19.60 -7.83
CA ARG A 17 -6.54 19.15 -7.71
C ARG A 17 -6.93 18.70 -6.31
N ILE A 18 -5.98 18.40 -5.43
CA ILE A 18 -6.24 17.84 -4.09
C ILE A 18 -5.91 18.83 -2.96
N LYS A 19 -5.03 19.80 -3.19
CA LYS A 19 -4.52 20.73 -2.15
C LYS A 19 -5.65 21.45 -1.38
N ASP A 20 -6.73 21.85 -2.05
CA ASP A 20 -7.85 22.57 -1.41
C ASP A 20 -8.69 21.67 -0.48
N ARG A 21 -8.48 20.35 -0.53
CA ARG A 21 -9.10 19.35 0.35
C ARG A 21 -8.14 18.85 1.44
N ILE A 22 -6.97 19.47 1.54
CA ILE A 22 -5.96 19.20 2.56
C ILE A 22 -5.88 20.44 3.46
N ASP A 23 -6.18 20.27 4.74
CA ASP A 23 -6.03 21.38 5.69
C ASP A 23 -4.56 21.70 5.95
N ASN A 24 -4.28 22.96 6.28
CA ASN A 24 -2.93 23.44 6.64
C ASN A 24 -1.86 23.16 5.57
N PHE A 25 -2.26 22.91 4.32
CA PHE A 25 -1.34 22.57 3.24
C PHE A 25 -0.23 23.61 3.12
N GLY A 26 1.02 23.16 3.20
CA GLY A 26 2.22 24.02 3.18
C GLY A 26 2.79 24.38 4.56
N GLN A 27 2.10 24.10 5.67
CA GLN A 27 2.60 24.35 7.03
C GLN A 27 3.39 23.13 7.54
N LEU A 28 4.72 23.16 7.44
CA LEU A 28 5.57 21.98 7.66
C LEU A 28 5.52 21.40 9.08
N ASP A 29 5.24 22.22 10.09
CA ASP A 29 5.21 21.79 11.50
C ASP A 29 3.84 21.29 11.98
N VAL A 30 2.84 21.24 11.07
CA VAL A 30 1.45 20.91 11.43
C VAL A 30 0.94 19.76 10.57
N CYS A 31 0.04 18.95 11.13
CA CYS A 31 -0.64 17.91 10.35
C CYS A 31 -1.43 18.52 9.18
N TRP A 32 -1.41 17.82 8.04
CA TRP A 32 -2.20 18.16 6.86
C TRP A 32 -3.35 17.16 6.65
N PRO A 33 -4.41 17.19 7.46
CA PRO A 33 -5.46 16.18 7.39
C PRO A 33 -6.25 16.26 6.08
N TRP A 34 -6.45 15.10 5.46
CA TRP A 34 -7.28 14.94 4.26
C TRP A 34 -8.77 14.97 4.60
N LYS A 35 -9.53 15.82 3.88
CA LYS A 35 -10.99 15.96 4.02
C LYS A 35 -11.81 15.18 3.00
N GLY A 36 -11.18 14.59 1.99
CA GLY A 36 -11.90 13.90 0.92
C GLY A 36 -12.28 12.45 1.24
N ALA A 37 -12.51 11.68 0.18
CA ALA A 37 -12.84 10.26 0.29
C ALA A 37 -11.74 9.48 1.03
N LYS A 38 -12.13 8.55 1.90
CA LYS A 38 -11.21 7.75 2.71
C LYS A 38 -11.61 6.27 2.75
N THR A 39 -10.66 5.41 3.05
CA THR A 39 -10.93 3.99 3.33
C THR A 39 -11.76 3.85 4.62
N LYS A 40 -12.53 2.76 4.73
CA LYS A 40 -13.31 2.48 5.95
C LYS A 40 -12.36 2.14 7.09
N ALA A 41 -12.36 2.98 8.13
CA ALA A 41 -11.75 2.65 9.42
C ALA A 41 -12.73 1.89 10.30
N GLY A 42 -12.21 1.12 11.25
CA GLY A 42 -13.03 0.49 12.29
C GLY A 42 -12.33 -0.64 13.02
N PRO A 43 -12.88 -1.04 14.18
CA PRO A 43 -12.44 -2.24 14.88
C PRO A 43 -12.73 -3.46 14.01
N ARG A 44 -11.74 -4.35 13.91
CA ARG A 44 -11.86 -5.65 13.27
C ARG A 44 -11.27 -6.72 14.16
N LEU A 45 -11.81 -7.93 14.03
CA LEU A 45 -11.21 -9.11 14.62
C LEU A 45 -10.24 -9.69 13.59
N LYS A 46 -8.96 -9.75 13.96
CA LYS A 46 -7.89 -10.43 13.23
C LYS A 46 -7.80 -11.85 13.77
N MET A 47 -7.91 -12.86 12.93
CA MET A 47 -7.59 -14.22 13.34
C MET A 47 -6.06 -14.37 13.34
N VAL A 48 -5.48 -14.68 14.48
CA VAL A 48 -4.06 -14.95 14.67
C VAL A 48 -3.92 -16.38 15.17
N ARG A 49 -2.75 -17.00 14.93
CA ARG A 49 -2.44 -18.33 15.47
C ARG A 49 -1.39 -18.21 16.55
N THR A 50 -1.57 -18.95 17.64
CA THR A 50 -0.52 -19.14 18.64
C THR A 50 0.61 -20.02 18.06
N SER A 51 1.70 -20.16 18.80
CA SER A 51 2.79 -21.10 18.47
C SER A 51 2.28 -22.53 18.22
N ASP A 52 1.20 -22.91 18.91
CA ASP A 52 0.56 -24.24 18.80
C ASP A 52 -0.50 -24.31 17.69
N MET A 53 -0.53 -23.33 16.78
CA MET A 53 -1.45 -23.22 15.63
C MET A 53 -2.94 -23.09 16.00
N VAL A 54 -3.26 -22.81 17.26
CA VAL A 54 -4.65 -22.59 17.71
C VAL A 54 -5.12 -21.20 17.26
N PRO A 55 -6.23 -21.10 16.51
CA PRO A 55 -6.75 -19.80 16.06
C PRO A 55 -7.41 -19.06 17.22
N PHE A 56 -7.10 -17.77 17.35
CA PHE A 56 -7.81 -16.86 18.24
C PHE A 56 -8.06 -15.52 17.55
N TYR A 57 -9.07 -14.79 18.00
CA TYR A 57 -9.43 -13.48 17.46
C TYR A 57 -8.80 -12.37 18.30
N GLN A 58 -7.92 -11.60 17.70
CA GLN A 58 -7.33 -10.41 18.29
C GLN A 58 -8.01 -9.14 17.75
N PRO A 59 -8.46 -8.20 18.60
CA PRO A 59 -8.95 -6.91 18.12
C PRO A 59 -7.80 -6.15 17.44
N THR A 60 -8.07 -5.63 16.26
CA THR A 60 -7.16 -4.78 15.46
C THR A 60 -7.94 -3.56 14.97
N VAL A 61 -7.31 -2.39 15.01
CA VAL A 61 -7.93 -1.16 14.50
C VAL A 61 -7.43 -0.93 13.07
N VAL A 62 -8.35 -0.95 12.11
CA VAL A 62 -8.04 -0.53 10.74
C VAL A 62 -8.08 1.00 10.70
N THR A 63 -6.96 1.61 10.35
CA THR A 63 -6.83 3.06 10.19
C THR A 63 -7.32 3.51 8.81
N SER A 64 -7.89 4.72 8.72
CA SER A 64 -8.38 5.27 7.45
C SER A 64 -7.29 5.99 6.68
N TYR A 65 -7.26 5.82 5.37
CA TYR A 65 -6.34 6.50 4.45
C TYR A 65 -7.11 7.30 3.42
N GLY A 66 -6.57 8.46 3.04
CA GLY A 66 -7.17 9.33 2.03
C GLY A 66 -7.01 8.76 0.62
N LEU A 67 -8.08 8.77 -0.17
CA LEU A 67 -8.11 8.25 -1.54
C LEU A 67 -8.50 9.34 -2.54
N VAL A 68 -7.88 9.28 -3.72
CA VAL A 68 -8.27 10.08 -4.88
C VAL A 68 -8.39 9.19 -6.12
N LYS A 69 -9.38 9.47 -6.97
CA LYS A 69 -9.53 8.81 -8.27
C LYS A 69 -8.60 9.47 -9.29
N VAL A 70 -7.80 8.65 -9.97
CA VAL A 70 -6.89 9.06 -11.04
C VAL A 70 -7.35 8.38 -12.33
N GLY A 71 -7.85 9.15 -13.29
CA GLY A 71 -8.33 8.63 -14.59
C GLY A 71 -9.53 7.67 -14.48
N LYS A 72 -9.61 6.71 -15.42
CA LYS A 72 -10.69 5.72 -15.51
C LYS A 72 -10.56 4.65 -14.42
N GLY A 73 -11.00 4.98 -13.20
CA GLY A 73 -11.26 4.01 -12.13
C GLY A 73 -10.10 3.68 -11.20
N LYS A 74 -8.86 4.06 -11.51
CA LYS A 74 -7.72 3.84 -10.60
C LYS A 74 -7.84 4.75 -9.38
N ARG A 75 -7.55 4.23 -8.19
CA ARG A 75 -7.48 5.00 -6.95
C ARG A 75 -6.01 5.06 -6.51
N LYS A 76 -5.56 6.24 -6.10
CA LYS A 76 -4.26 6.43 -5.48
C LYS A 76 -4.46 7.00 -4.08
N VAL A 77 -3.52 6.72 -3.19
CA VAL A 77 -3.53 7.25 -1.82
C VAL A 77 -2.93 8.65 -1.82
N VAL A 78 -3.59 9.55 -1.10
CA VAL A 78 -3.27 10.97 -1.14
C VAL A 78 -1.89 11.26 -0.53
N HIS A 79 -1.55 10.63 0.61
CA HIS A 79 -0.27 10.88 1.26
C HIS A 79 0.92 10.46 0.36
N LYS A 80 0.82 9.35 -0.38
CA LYS A 80 1.84 8.93 -1.36
C LYS A 80 2.02 9.95 -2.47
N ILE A 81 0.93 10.44 -3.06
CA ILE A 81 0.99 11.47 -4.11
C ILE A 81 1.72 12.73 -3.61
N VAL A 82 1.37 13.20 -2.39
CA VAL A 82 1.99 14.39 -1.81
C VAL A 82 3.47 14.13 -1.48
N TYR A 83 3.80 12.94 -0.97
CA TYR A 83 5.16 12.54 -0.65
C TYR A 83 6.06 12.47 -1.88
N GLU A 84 5.60 11.80 -2.95
CA GLU A 84 6.30 11.69 -4.24
C GLU A 84 6.45 13.06 -4.92
N TRP A 85 5.47 13.95 -4.78
CA TRP A 85 5.56 15.32 -5.29
C TRP A 85 6.58 16.17 -4.53
N ALA A 86 6.60 16.08 -3.20
CA ALA A 86 7.51 16.83 -2.34
C ALA A 86 8.95 16.28 -2.38
N THR A 87 9.09 14.97 -2.64
CA THR A 87 10.35 14.23 -2.60
C THR A 87 10.55 13.45 -3.92
N PRO A 88 10.87 14.13 -5.04
CA PRO A 88 10.90 13.49 -6.37
C PRO A 88 11.99 12.43 -6.54
N GLU A 89 13.00 12.39 -5.68
CA GLU A 89 13.97 11.28 -5.64
C GLU A 89 13.29 9.95 -5.28
N VAL A 90 12.31 9.99 -4.37
CA VAL A 90 11.60 8.81 -3.88
C VAL A 90 10.65 8.24 -4.92
N SER A 91 10.09 9.07 -5.81
CA SER A 91 9.25 8.57 -6.91
C SER A 91 10.04 7.71 -7.92
N LYS A 92 11.37 7.69 -7.83
CA LYS A 92 12.23 6.82 -8.64
C LYS A 92 12.54 5.48 -7.95
N SER A 93 12.28 5.37 -6.64
CA SER A 93 12.47 4.12 -5.90
C SER A 93 11.29 3.18 -6.17
N ASP A 94 11.62 1.98 -6.63
CA ASP A 94 10.68 0.89 -6.84
C ASP A 94 10.46 0.07 -5.56
N ARG A 95 11.01 0.44 -4.39
CA ARG A 95 11.02 -0.43 -3.20
C ARG A 95 10.96 0.35 -1.89
N TYR A 96 9.87 1.07 -1.66
CA TYR A 96 9.73 1.84 -0.43
C TYR A 96 8.41 1.63 0.28
N ARG A 97 8.44 1.90 1.59
CA ARG A 97 7.27 2.01 2.46
C ARG A 97 7.29 3.36 3.16
N LEU A 98 6.10 3.91 3.41
CA LEU A 98 5.93 5.08 4.26
C LEU A 98 5.36 4.66 5.60
N VAL A 99 5.94 5.19 6.68
CA VAL A 99 5.46 4.99 8.05
C VAL A 99 5.02 6.34 8.61
N ASN A 100 3.78 6.40 9.08
CA ASN A 100 3.24 7.61 9.69
C ASN A 100 3.80 7.80 11.09
N GLU A 101 4.39 8.97 11.35
CA GLU A 101 5.01 9.27 12.65
C GLU A 101 4.12 10.12 13.55
N CYS A 102 3.14 10.84 12.97
CA CYS A 102 2.23 11.70 13.72
C CYS A 102 0.98 11.00 14.28
N GLY A 103 0.81 9.70 14.06
CA GLY A 103 -0.34 8.90 14.49
C GLY A 103 -1.65 9.17 13.71
N ASN A 104 -1.68 10.17 12.84
CA ASN A 104 -2.81 10.47 11.98
C ASN A 104 -2.57 9.98 10.54
N THR A 105 -3.16 8.84 10.18
CA THR A 105 -3.02 8.23 8.85
C THR A 105 -3.72 8.99 7.71
N LEU A 106 -4.53 10.01 8.04
CA LEU A 106 -5.08 10.96 7.06
C LEU A 106 -4.18 12.19 6.87
N CYS A 107 -3.10 12.32 7.64
CA CYS A 107 -2.12 13.38 7.44
C CYS A 107 -1.42 13.20 6.09
N CYS A 108 -1.40 14.25 5.29
CA CYS A 108 -0.71 14.30 4.00
C CYS A 108 0.61 15.09 4.07
N ASN A 109 1.01 15.56 5.26
CA ASN A 109 2.24 16.32 5.43
C ASN A 109 3.41 15.34 5.26
N TYR A 110 4.19 15.52 4.20
CA TYR A 110 5.27 14.61 3.84
C TYR A 110 6.34 14.52 4.94
N THR A 111 6.53 15.56 5.77
CA THR A 111 7.49 15.52 6.89
C THR A 111 7.05 14.60 8.03
N HIS A 112 5.75 14.25 8.11
CA HIS A 112 5.21 13.33 9.13
C HIS A 112 5.22 11.87 8.67
N TRP A 113 5.81 11.59 7.51
CA TRP A 113 5.98 10.25 6.97
C TRP A 113 7.45 9.94 6.82
N ARG A 114 7.88 8.88 7.48
CA ARG A 114 9.23 8.36 7.30
C ARG A 114 9.26 7.42 6.11
N PHE A 115 10.12 7.76 5.15
CA PHE A 115 10.50 6.86 4.09
C PHE A 115 11.39 5.75 4.66
N ILE A 116 11.01 4.53 4.37
CA ILE A 116 11.82 3.34 4.59
C ILE A 116 12.22 2.85 3.21
N ASP A 117 13.47 3.11 2.85
CA ASP A 117 14.11 2.51 1.69
C ASP A 117 14.35 1.03 1.99
N ASN A 118 13.85 0.16 1.13
CA ASN A 118 14.15 -1.27 1.22
C ASN A 118 15.09 -1.70 0.08
N GLY A 119 15.94 -0.79 -0.40
CA GLY A 119 17.09 -1.11 -1.25
C GLY A 119 18.06 -2.09 -0.56
N PRO A 120 18.95 -2.77 -1.31
CA PRO A 120 19.99 -3.60 -0.70
C PRO A 120 20.82 -2.74 0.27
N PRO A 121 21.21 -3.26 1.44
CA PRO A 121 22.06 -2.52 2.34
C PRO A 121 23.32 -2.11 1.57
N THR A 122 23.63 -0.82 1.56
CA THR A 122 24.99 -0.40 1.22
C THR A 122 25.87 -1.10 2.25
N LEU A 123 26.66 -2.07 1.80
CA LEU A 123 27.61 -2.82 2.61
C LEU A 123 28.51 -1.81 3.35
N THR A 124 28.11 -1.45 4.56
CA THR A 124 29.04 -1.07 5.60
C THR A 124 29.32 -2.37 6.30
N GLU A 125 30.53 -2.87 6.08
CA GLU A 125 31.07 -4.06 6.72
C GLU A 125 30.81 -3.98 8.22
N SER A 126 29.90 -4.80 8.71
CA SER A 126 29.88 -5.22 10.11
C SER A 126 29.28 -6.61 10.16
N GLU A 127 30.12 -7.55 10.57
CA GLU A 127 29.75 -8.91 10.92
C GLU A 127 28.59 -8.91 11.93
N GLY A 128 27.56 -9.71 11.64
CA GLY A 128 26.38 -9.88 12.49
C GLY A 128 25.15 -10.12 11.62
N GLY A 129 24.72 -11.39 11.55
CA GLY A 129 23.69 -11.87 10.62
C GLY A 129 22.45 -10.97 10.54
N ASN A 130 22.36 -10.19 9.46
CA ASN A 130 21.24 -9.32 9.18
C ASN A 130 20.26 -10.11 8.31
N PRO A 131 18.97 -10.26 8.70
CA PRO A 131 18.00 -10.94 7.85
C PRO A 131 17.93 -10.23 6.50
N ASP A 132 17.93 -11.02 5.42
CA ASP A 132 17.79 -10.51 4.05
C ASP A 132 16.59 -9.54 4.00
N ALA A 133 16.86 -8.26 3.73
CA ALA A 133 15.84 -7.21 3.77
C ALA A 133 14.70 -7.50 2.79
N MET A 134 14.98 -8.20 1.69
CA MET A 134 13.95 -8.67 0.77
C MET A 134 13.09 -9.75 1.42
N ALA A 135 13.69 -10.67 2.17
CA ALA A 135 12.95 -11.67 2.94
C ALA A 135 12.09 -11.03 4.03
N VAL A 136 12.58 -9.98 4.72
CA VAL A 136 11.79 -9.23 5.72
C VAL A 136 10.60 -8.52 5.07
N LEU A 137 10.81 -7.86 3.93
CA LEU A 137 9.76 -7.17 3.20
C LEU A 137 8.73 -8.14 2.63
N LYS A 138 9.20 -9.26 2.07
CA LYS A 138 8.37 -10.35 1.55
C LYS A 138 7.55 -10.96 2.68
N GLN A 139 8.14 -11.19 3.85
CA GLN A 139 7.46 -11.68 5.04
C GLN A 139 6.38 -10.70 5.53
N ALA A 140 6.67 -9.41 5.60
CA ALA A 140 5.67 -8.40 5.94
C ALA A 140 4.52 -8.33 4.92
N CYS A 141 4.83 -8.50 3.63
CA CYS A 141 3.84 -8.59 2.55
C CYS A 141 2.97 -9.85 2.71
N VAL A 142 3.57 -11.01 3.00
CA VAL A 142 2.87 -12.28 3.30
C VAL A 142 1.90 -12.10 4.45
N GLU A 143 2.36 -11.59 5.59
CA GLU A 143 1.54 -11.42 6.79
C GLU A 143 0.32 -10.53 6.55
N LEU A 144 0.51 -9.44 5.80
CA LEU A 144 -0.57 -8.51 5.48
C LEU A 144 -1.50 -9.04 4.39
N LEU A 145 -0.99 -9.78 3.40
CA LEU A 145 -1.81 -10.47 2.39
C LEU A 145 -2.65 -11.57 3.01
N GLU A 146 -2.08 -12.44 3.84
CA GLU A 146 -2.83 -13.49 4.55
C GLU A 146 -3.90 -12.87 5.46
N SER A 147 -3.54 -11.82 6.19
CA SER A 147 -4.49 -11.08 7.03
C SER A 147 -5.64 -10.47 6.22
N MET A 148 -5.35 -9.94 5.04
CA MET A 148 -6.37 -9.38 4.15
C MET A 148 -7.24 -10.48 3.52
N LEU A 149 -6.64 -11.53 2.97
CA LEU A 149 -7.33 -12.62 2.28
C LEU A 149 -8.32 -13.35 3.20
N ALA A 150 -7.97 -13.50 4.48
CA ALA A 150 -8.85 -14.08 5.48
C ALA A 150 -10.09 -13.22 5.79
N VAL A 151 -10.03 -11.90 5.55
CA VAL A 151 -11.04 -10.94 5.99
C VAL A 151 -11.91 -10.41 4.85
N THR A 152 -11.31 -10.02 3.73
CA THR A 152 -12.02 -9.32 2.64
C THR A 152 -12.38 -10.21 1.46
N GLN A 153 -11.79 -11.42 1.38
CA GLN A 153 -11.94 -12.34 0.24
C GLN A 153 -11.94 -11.60 -1.11
N PRO A 154 -10.86 -10.85 -1.41
CA PRO A 154 -10.78 -10.06 -2.63
C PRO A 154 -10.92 -10.98 -3.84
N ARG A 155 -11.68 -10.55 -4.85
CA ARG A 155 -11.99 -11.37 -6.03
C ARG A 155 -11.05 -11.09 -7.20
N SER A 156 -10.22 -10.06 -7.08
CA SER A 156 -9.32 -9.62 -8.12
C SER A 156 -8.03 -9.04 -7.54
N LEU A 157 -6.94 -9.06 -8.31
CA LEU A 157 -5.71 -8.34 -7.98
C LEU A 157 -5.97 -6.85 -7.71
N ALA A 158 -6.92 -6.24 -8.42
CA ALA A 158 -7.28 -4.85 -8.20
C ALA A 158 -7.85 -4.61 -6.79
N ASP A 159 -8.66 -5.53 -6.27
CA ASP A 159 -9.19 -5.44 -4.90
C ASP A 159 -8.08 -5.57 -3.86
N VAL A 160 -7.12 -6.45 -4.12
CA VAL A 160 -5.93 -6.63 -3.28
C VAL A 160 -5.11 -5.35 -3.23
N MET A 161 -4.74 -4.81 -4.39
CA MET A 161 -3.84 -3.64 -4.47
C MET A 161 -4.47 -2.35 -3.94
N ASN A 162 -5.80 -2.24 -3.99
CA ASN A 162 -6.52 -1.10 -3.42
C ASN A 162 -6.82 -1.27 -1.92
N HIS A 163 -6.43 -2.38 -1.30
CA HIS A 163 -6.67 -2.63 0.11
C HIS A 163 -5.75 -1.75 0.98
N PRO A 164 -6.24 -1.16 2.10
CA PRO A 164 -5.45 -0.25 2.95
C PRO A 164 -4.10 -0.78 3.42
N TYR A 165 -3.98 -2.10 3.63
CA TYR A 165 -2.72 -2.73 4.06
C TYR A 165 -1.73 -2.99 2.95
N MET A 166 -2.23 -3.15 1.73
CA MET A 166 -1.42 -3.52 0.57
C MET A 166 -1.01 -2.32 -0.27
N VAL A 167 -1.64 -1.17 -0.01
CA VAL A 167 -1.45 0.04 -0.80
C VAL A 167 -0.04 0.63 -0.72
N ASP A 168 0.68 0.26 0.34
CA ASP A 168 2.07 0.64 0.53
C ASP A 168 3.05 -0.26 -0.23
N PHE A 169 2.64 -1.48 -0.60
CA PHE A 169 3.46 -2.45 -1.31
C PHE A 169 3.42 -2.26 -2.83
N GLN A 170 4.51 -2.68 -3.46
CA GLN A 170 4.67 -2.69 -4.90
C GLN A 170 3.79 -3.75 -5.57
N PRO A 171 3.19 -3.44 -6.74
CA PRO A 171 2.36 -4.39 -7.49
C PRO A 171 3.03 -5.74 -7.75
N ASP A 172 4.31 -5.72 -8.13
CA ASP A 172 5.00 -6.94 -8.57
C ASP A 172 5.38 -7.82 -7.38
N LEU A 173 5.78 -7.23 -6.26
CA LEU A 173 5.96 -7.94 -4.99
C LEU A 173 4.65 -8.56 -4.50
N ILE A 174 3.52 -7.86 -4.62
CA ILE A 174 2.20 -8.40 -4.27
C ILE A 174 1.88 -9.62 -5.13
N LYS A 175 2.11 -9.54 -6.45
CA LYS A 175 1.85 -10.65 -7.39
C LYS A 175 2.74 -11.86 -7.10
N GLU A 176 4.02 -11.62 -6.83
CA GLU A 176 4.98 -12.66 -6.45
C GLU A 176 4.49 -13.39 -5.20
N VAL A 177 4.22 -12.64 -4.12
CA VAL A 177 3.77 -13.23 -2.86
C VAL A 177 2.43 -13.95 -3.01
N LEU A 178 1.47 -13.40 -3.76
CA LEU A 178 0.20 -14.07 -4.04
C LEU A 178 0.39 -15.41 -4.74
N ARG A 179 1.38 -15.53 -5.65
CA ARG A 179 1.70 -16.82 -6.29
C ARG A 179 2.30 -17.79 -5.26
N ASP A 180 3.24 -17.32 -4.45
CA ASP A 180 3.95 -18.14 -3.45
C ASP A 180 3.01 -18.71 -2.39
N ILE A 181 2.00 -17.95 -1.94
CA ILE A 181 1.01 -18.42 -0.96
C ILE A 181 -0.16 -19.19 -1.59
N GLY A 182 -0.06 -19.60 -2.86
CA GLY A 182 -1.06 -20.41 -3.56
C GLY A 182 -2.33 -19.65 -3.97
N LYS A 183 -2.28 -18.32 -4.08
CA LYS A 183 -3.39 -17.44 -4.50
C LYS A 183 -3.17 -16.85 -5.90
N GLY A 184 -2.44 -17.55 -6.76
CA GLY A 184 -2.13 -17.14 -8.13
C GLY A 184 -3.36 -16.83 -9.00
N HIS A 185 -4.52 -17.44 -8.74
CA HIS A 185 -5.77 -17.16 -9.44
C HIS A 185 -6.21 -15.68 -9.38
N LEU A 186 -5.85 -14.96 -8.30
CA LEU A 186 -6.13 -13.53 -8.18
C LEU A 186 -5.28 -12.69 -9.14
N VAL A 187 -4.11 -13.20 -9.52
CA VAL A 187 -3.17 -12.58 -10.48
C VAL A 187 -3.53 -12.93 -11.93
N GLU A 188 -4.07 -14.13 -12.15
CA GLU A 188 -4.34 -14.70 -13.49
C GLU A 188 -5.77 -14.47 -14.00
N SER A 189 -6.58 -13.66 -13.31
CA SER A 189 -7.97 -13.39 -13.69
C SER A 189 -8.07 -12.46 -14.91
N ALA A 190 -7.66 -12.96 -16.08
CA ALA A 190 -8.00 -12.46 -17.42
C ALA A 190 -7.68 -13.51 -18.52
N ALA A 191 -8.14 -14.76 -18.38
CA ALA A 191 -8.34 -15.68 -19.52
C ALA A 191 -9.14 -16.91 -19.08
N GLY A 192 -10.36 -17.08 -19.59
CA GLY A 192 -11.10 -18.33 -19.49
C GLY A 192 -12.50 -18.20 -18.91
N ASP A 193 -13.39 -17.56 -19.65
CA ASP A 193 -14.82 -17.80 -19.53
C ASP A 193 -15.22 -18.68 -20.73
N PRO A 194 -15.21 -20.02 -20.64
CA PRO A 194 -15.91 -20.83 -21.63
C PRO A 194 -17.40 -20.65 -21.32
N GLY A 195 -18.07 -19.83 -22.11
CA GLY A 195 -19.51 -19.62 -22.03
C GLY A 195 -20.28 -20.96 -22.02
N PRO A 196 -21.51 -20.96 -21.49
CA PRO A 196 -22.27 -22.19 -21.32
C PRO A 196 -22.51 -22.89 -22.68
N PRO A 197 -22.53 -24.23 -22.71
CA PRO A 197 -22.73 -24.97 -23.94
C PRO A 197 -24.12 -24.65 -24.54
N PRO A 198 -24.21 -24.52 -25.87
CA PRO A 198 -25.51 -24.37 -26.51
C PRO A 198 -26.32 -25.66 -26.32
N GLY A 199 -27.47 -25.51 -25.69
CA GLY A 199 -28.56 -26.49 -25.71
C GLY A 199 -29.46 -26.28 -26.92
#